data_AF-A5FIZ3-F1
#
_entry.id   AF-A5FIZ3-F1
#
_cell.length_a   1.000
_cell.length_b   1.000
_cell.length_c   1.000
_cell.angle_alpha   90.00
_cell.angle_beta   90.00
_cell.angle_gamma   90.00
#
_symmetry.space_group_name_H-M   'P 1'
#
loop_
_entity.id
_entity.type
_entity.pdbx_description
1 polymer ?
#
loop_
_entity_poly.entity_id
_entity_poly.type
_entity_poly.pdbx_seq_one_letter_code
_entity_poly.pdbx_strand_id
1 'polypeptide(L)'
;MIPAPLKKQLASSLQDGFVLKRSVFQQCLELYPMDEWNLMMAKINKLNRFVKKNNDFIRRFTAGVKVVEIDALGRLLVPKDLVTFSGISKDVVFSSAVNIVEIWDKDLYEKSISGEDMDFADLAEEVMGNINDDDNGIS
;
A
#
# COMPACT_ATOMS: atom_id res chain seq x y z
N MET A 1 11.52 -7.44 -11.91
CA MET A 1 12.41 -7.85 -10.80
C MET A 1 12.42 -6.71 -9.80
N ILE A 2 12.38 -7.00 -8.50
CA ILE A 2 12.34 -5.95 -7.47
C ILE A 2 13.70 -5.22 -7.43
N PRO A 3 13.72 -3.88 -7.34
CA PRO A 3 14.96 -3.12 -7.19
C PRO A 3 15.79 -3.58 -5.98
N ALA A 4 17.11 -3.68 -6.14
CA ALA A 4 18.00 -4.18 -5.08
C ALA A 4 17.92 -3.41 -3.75
N PRO A 5 17.81 -2.06 -3.71
CA PRO A 5 17.63 -1.32 -2.46
C PRO A 5 16.33 -1.71 -1.74
N LEU A 6 15.25 -1.84 -2.48
CA LEU A 6 13.95 -2.24 -1.95
C LEU A 6 13.98 -3.68 -1.42
N LYS A 7 14.65 -4.59 -2.13
CA LYS A 7 14.87 -5.96 -1.63
C LYS A 7 15.58 -5.98 -0.28
N LYS A 8 16.53 -5.07 -0.05
CA LYS A 8 17.23 -4.95 1.24
C LYS A 8 16.31 -4.43 2.35
N GLN A 9 15.43 -3.48 2.05
CA GLN A 9 14.43 -2.98 3.00
C GLN A 9 13.41 -4.06 3.39
N LEU A 10 13.00 -4.89 2.43
CA LEU A 10 12.04 -5.99 2.65
C LEU A 10 12.67 -7.26 3.24
N ALA A 11 14.01 -7.29 3.42
CA ALA A 11 14.74 -8.50 3.76
C ALA A 11 14.32 -9.12 5.10
N SER A 12 13.98 -8.29 6.09
CA SER A 12 13.50 -8.73 7.40
C SER A 12 12.16 -9.46 7.34
N SER A 13 11.33 -9.14 6.36
CA SER A 13 9.97 -9.67 6.22
C SER A 13 9.87 -10.84 5.23
N LEU A 14 10.98 -11.23 4.58
CA LEU A 14 10.99 -12.31 3.59
C LEU A 14 10.54 -13.68 4.15
N GLN A 15 10.77 -13.94 5.44
CA GLN A 15 10.40 -15.22 6.07
C GLN A 15 8.90 -15.37 6.30
N ASP A 16 8.22 -14.27 6.65
CA ASP A 16 6.79 -14.29 6.98
C ASP A 16 5.90 -14.07 5.74
N GLY A 17 6.51 -13.75 4.60
CA GLY A 17 5.83 -13.50 3.34
C GLY A 17 5.18 -12.13 3.28
N PHE A 18 4.39 -11.92 2.23
CA PHE A 18 3.76 -10.64 1.94
C PHE A 18 2.29 -10.82 1.60
N VAL A 19 1.54 -9.75 1.76
CA VAL A 19 0.18 -9.63 1.26
C VAL A 19 0.16 -8.63 0.10
N LEU A 20 -0.33 -9.08 -1.05
CA LEU A 20 -0.60 -8.24 -2.19
C LEU A 20 -2.11 -8.00 -2.31
N LYS A 21 -2.51 -6.74 -2.43
CA LYS A 21 -3.92 -6.36 -2.59
C LYS A 21 -4.10 -5.16 -3.52
N ARG A 22 -5.35 -4.84 -3.81
CA ARG A 22 -5.74 -3.63 -4.53
C ARG A 22 -5.64 -2.40 -3.62
N SER A 23 -5.18 -1.28 -4.15
CA SER A 23 -5.28 0.00 -3.44
C SER A 23 -6.74 0.46 -3.34
N VAL A 24 -7.03 1.22 -2.27
CA VAL A 24 -8.37 1.75 -2.00
C VAL A 24 -8.63 3.02 -2.80
N PHE A 25 -7.63 3.89 -2.91
CA PHE A 25 -7.78 5.22 -3.49
C PHE A 25 -7.23 5.31 -4.91
N GLN A 26 -6.32 4.42 -5.26
CA GLN A 26 -5.56 4.51 -6.50
C GLN A 26 -5.64 3.23 -7.31
N GLN A 27 -5.40 3.35 -8.62
CA GLN A 27 -5.36 2.19 -9.53
C GLN A 27 -3.98 1.52 -9.49
N CYS A 28 -3.58 1.04 -8.31
CA CYS A 28 -2.30 0.36 -8.08
C CYS A 28 -2.46 -0.82 -7.12
N LEU A 29 -1.39 -1.60 -6.95
CA LEU A 29 -1.35 -2.67 -5.95
C LEU A 29 -0.57 -2.22 -4.73
N GLU A 30 -0.93 -2.74 -3.57
CA GLU A 30 -0.20 -2.54 -2.33
C GLU A 30 0.36 -3.87 -1.86
N LEU A 31 1.67 -3.91 -1.62
CA LEU A 31 2.42 -5.02 -1.08
C LEU A 31 2.78 -4.71 0.38
N TYR A 32 2.17 -5.47 1.28
CA TYR A 32 2.38 -5.38 2.71
C TYR A 32 3.35 -6.47 3.16
N PRO A 33 4.37 -6.12 3.95
CA PRO A 33 4.95 -7.04 4.92
C PRO A 33 3.85 -7.69 5.78
N MET A 34 3.98 -8.98 6.10
CA MET A 34 2.93 -9.71 6.82
C MET A 34 2.63 -9.12 8.22
N ASP A 35 3.66 -8.63 8.92
CA ASP A 35 3.55 -7.92 10.20
C ASP A 35 2.71 -6.65 10.08
N GLU A 36 2.98 -5.80 9.08
CA GLU A 36 2.20 -4.59 8.81
C GLU A 36 0.75 -4.92 8.41
N TRP A 37 0.55 -5.99 7.63
CA TRP A 37 -0.79 -6.47 7.31
C TRP A 37 -1.57 -6.90 8.56
N ASN A 38 -0.92 -7.60 9.48
CA ASN A 38 -1.53 -8.03 10.73
C ASN A 38 -1.94 -6.84 11.61
N LEU A 39 -1.08 -5.82 11.71
CA LEU A 39 -1.40 -4.57 12.41
C LEU A 39 -2.61 -3.86 11.79
N MET A 40 -2.67 -3.78 10.46
CA MET A 40 -3.81 -3.21 9.73
C MET A 40 -5.10 -4.00 9.99
N MET A 41 -5.04 -5.33 9.88
CA MET A 41 -6.20 -6.20 10.09
C MET A 41 -6.70 -6.17 11.55
N ALA A 42 -5.82 -5.97 12.53
CA ALA A 42 -6.22 -5.75 13.92
C ALA A 42 -7.07 -4.48 14.06
N LYS A 43 -6.78 -3.40 13.34
CA LYS A 43 -7.59 -2.17 13.30
C LYS A 43 -8.94 -2.43 12.63
N ILE A 44 -8.93 -3.09 11.47
CA ILE A 44 -10.12 -3.41 10.68
C ILE A 44 -11.08 -4.33 11.47
N ASN A 45 -10.55 -5.28 12.24
CA ASN A 45 -11.35 -6.19 13.04
C ASN A 45 -12.10 -5.52 14.20
N LYS A 46 -11.71 -4.30 14.60
CA LYS A 46 -12.44 -3.50 15.60
C LYS A 46 -13.72 -2.85 15.05
N LEU A 47 -13.93 -2.86 13.73
CA LEU A 47 -15.12 -2.27 13.13
C LEU A 47 -16.38 -3.10 13.43
N ASN A 48 -17.45 -2.42 13.85
CA ASN A 48 -18.73 -3.06 14.12
C ASN A 48 -19.33 -3.67 12.84
N ARG A 49 -19.50 -5.00 12.81
CA ARG A 49 -19.99 -5.78 11.66
C ARG A 49 -21.49 -5.59 11.38
N PHE A 50 -22.26 -5.08 12.34
CA PHE A 50 -23.69 -4.77 12.16
C PHE A 50 -23.93 -3.43 11.45
N VAL A 51 -22.91 -2.59 11.31
CA VAL A 51 -22.99 -1.37 10.52
C VAL A 51 -22.69 -1.71 9.06
N LYS A 52 -23.69 -1.60 8.18
CA LYS A 52 -23.58 -1.95 6.75
C LYS A 52 -22.37 -1.28 6.08
N LYS A 53 -22.12 0.01 6.36
CA LYS A 53 -20.97 0.76 5.84
C LYS A 53 -19.63 0.11 6.19
N ASN A 54 -19.47 -0.37 7.43
CA ASN A 54 -18.26 -1.05 7.88
C ASN A 54 -18.08 -2.38 7.15
N ASN A 55 -19.15 -3.16 6.99
CA ASN A 55 -19.08 -4.42 6.28
C ASN A 55 -18.71 -4.24 4.80
N ASP A 56 -19.33 -3.24 4.15
CA ASP A 56 -19.01 -2.88 2.76
C ASP A 56 -17.55 -2.43 2.62
N PHE A 57 -17.06 -1.62 3.57
CA PHE A 57 -15.65 -1.21 3.61
C PHE A 57 -14.72 -2.41 3.74
N ILE A 58 -14.97 -3.30 4.70
CA ILE A 58 -14.11 -4.47 4.94
C ILE A 58 -14.08 -5.36 3.69
N ARG A 59 -15.24 -5.64 3.09
CA ARG A 59 -15.32 -6.43 1.86
C ARG A 59 -14.50 -5.80 0.72
N ARG A 60 -14.57 -4.49 0.54
CA ARG A 60 -13.80 -3.78 -0.50
C ARG A 60 -12.30 -3.77 -0.17
N PHE A 61 -11.94 -3.50 1.07
CA PHE A 61 -10.55 -3.43 1.53
C PHE A 61 -9.83 -4.77 1.40
N THR A 62 -10.52 -5.88 1.70
CA THR A 62 -9.94 -7.23 1.60
C THR A 62 -10.18 -7.88 0.24
N ALA A 63 -10.77 -7.17 -0.72
CA ALA A 63 -11.05 -7.73 -2.04
C ALA A 63 -9.74 -7.97 -2.81
N GLY A 64 -9.57 -9.20 -3.32
CA GLY A 64 -8.39 -9.55 -4.11
C GLY A 64 -7.10 -9.66 -3.30
N VAL A 65 -7.17 -9.74 -1.97
CA VAL A 65 -6.00 -10.03 -1.12
C VAL A 65 -5.40 -11.39 -1.48
N LYS A 66 -4.08 -11.44 -1.64
CA LYS A 66 -3.30 -12.63 -1.98
C LYS A 66 -2.05 -12.68 -1.11
N VAL A 67 -1.81 -13.81 -0.46
CA VAL A 67 -0.50 -14.07 0.15
C VAL A 67 0.48 -14.43 -0.95
N VAL A 68 1.64 -13.79 -0.96
CA VAL A 68 2.67 -13.94 -1.98
C VAL A 68 4.04 -13.99 -1.33
N GLU A 69 4.97 -14.61 -2.04
CA GLU A 69 6.37 -14.71 -1.63
C GLU A 69 7.26 -14.01 -2.67
N ILE A 70 8.40 -13.52 -2.20
CA ILE A 70 9.48 -13.01 -3.06
C ILE A 70 10.56 -14.08 -3.09
N ASP A 71 10.88 -14.59 -4.27
CA ASP A 71 11.89 -15.64 -4.38
C ASP A 71 13.31 -15.12 -4.09
N ALA A 72 14.27 -16.04 -3.98
CA ALA A 72 15.68 -15.70 -3.72
C ALA A 72 16.28 -14.74 -4.76
N LEU A 73 15.74 -14.69 -5.98
CA LEU A 73 16.16 -13.80 -7.06
C LEU A 73 15.45 -12.43 -7.01
N GLY A 74 14.56 -12.19 -6.05
CA GLY A 74 13.81 -10.95 -5.94
C GLY A 74 12.68 -10.84 -6.98
N ARG A 75 12.12 -11.97 -7.42
CA ARG A 75 10.95 -12.00 -8.31
C ARG A 75 9.68 -12.17 -7.49
N LEU A 76 8.70 -11.34 -7.79
CA LEU A 76 7.34 -11.41 -7.26
C LEU A 76 6.40 -11.80 -8.40
N LEU A 77 5.62 -12.86 -8.19
CA LEU A 77 4.58 -13.26 -9.14
C LEU A 77 3.27 -12.54 -8.80
N VAL A 78 2.81 -11.66 -9.69
CA VAL A 78 1.56 -10.92 -9.51
C VAL A 78 0.40 -11.71 -10.14
N PRO A 79 -0.64 -12.06 -9.37
CA PRO A 79 -1.84 -12.70 -9.90
C PRO A 79 -2.53 -11.89 -11.01
N LYS A 80 -3.05 -12.59 -12.02
CA LYS A 80 -3.60 -11.96 -13.23
C LYS A 80 -4.73 -10.97 -12.94
N ASP A 81 -5.59 -11.29 -11.97
CA ASP A 81 -6.69 -10.41 -11.55
C ASP A 81 -6.21 -9.09 -10.93
N LEU A 82 -5.03 -9.10 -10.30
CA LEU A 82 -4.39 -7.92 -9.76
C LEU A 82 -3.68 -7.11 -10.85
N VAL A 83 -3.02 -7.77 -11.81
CA VAL A 83 -2.48 -7.11 -13.01
C VAL A 83 -3.59 -6.39 -13.79
N THR A 84 -4.72 -7.06 -14.01
CA THR A 84 -5.87 -6.45 -14.71
C THR A 84 -6.42 -5.24 -13.95
N PHE A 85 -6.48 -5.30 -12.62
CA PHE A 85 -6.94 -4.17 -11.81
C PHE A 85 -5.99 -2.98 -11.89
N SER A 86 -4.68 -3.20 -11.69
CA SER A 86 -3.68 -2.13 -11.61
C SER A 86 -3.33 -1.50 -12.95
N GLY A 87 -3.83 -2.06 -14.06
CA GLY A 87 -3.52 -1.56 -15.40
C GLY A 87 -2.06 -1.75 -15.83
N ILE A 88 -1.27 -2.50 -15.05
CA ILE A 88 0.16 -2.73 -15.35
C ILE A 88 0.29 -3.39 -16.71
N SER A 89 0.93 -2.67 -17.63
CA SER A 89 1.11 -3.11 -19.01
C SER A 89 2.55 -3.55 -19.29
N LYS A 90 3.52 -2.70 -18.98
CA LYS A 90 4.93 -2.91 -19.31
C LYS A 90 5.87 -2.32 -18.26
N ASP A 91 5.84 -1.00 -18.10
CA ASP A 91 6.75 -0.28 -17.21
C ASP A 91 6.12 -0.18 -15.81
N VAL A 92 6.86 -0.64 -14.80
CA VAL A 92 6.38 -0.76 -13.42
C VAL A 92 7.15 0.19 -12.52
N VAL A 93 6.43 0.94 -11.70
CA VAL A 93 7.00 1.77 -10.64
C VAL A 93 6.75 1.10 -9.30
N PHE A 94 7.82 1.00 -8.49
CA PHE A 94 7.74 0.62 -7.09
C PHE A 94 7.91 1.88 -6.25
N SER A 95 6.85 2.27 -5.54
CA SER A 95 6.87 3.42 -4.64
C SER A 95 6.80 2.94 -3.19
N SER A 96 7.69 3.44 -2.33
CA SER A 96 7.60 3.17 -0.90
C SER A 96 6.63 4.17 -0.28
N ALA A 97 5.53 3.68 0.29
CA ALA A 97 4.50 4.49 0.93
C ALA A 97 4.45 4.12 2.42
N VAL A 98 5.21 4.85 3.24
CA VAL A 98 5.35 4.61 4.68
C VAL A 98 5.86 3.18 4.94
N ASN A 99 4.98 2.26 5.38
CA ASN A 99 5.34 0.90 5.77
C ASN A 99 5.03 -0.15 4.68
N ILE A 100 4.53 0.28 3.53
CA ILE A 100 4.16 -0.61 2.42
C ILE A 100 4.85 -0.20 1.13
N VAL A 101 4.78 -1.09 0.15
CA VAL A 101 5.22 -0.81 -1.21
C VAL A 101 4.01 -0.77 -2.12
N GLU A 102 3.86 0.31 -2.86
CA GLU A 102 2.90 0.38 -3.94
C GLU A 102 3.54 -0.03 -5.26
N ILE A 103 2.79 -0.75 -6.09
CA ILE A 103 3.21 -1.26 -7.39
C ILE A 103 2.26 -0.73 -8.44
N TRP A 104 2.82 0.05 -9.37
CA TRP A 104 2.07 0.87 -10.31
C TRP A 104 2.41 0.56 -11.76
N ASP A 105 1.46 0.81 -12.65
CA ASP A 105 1.81 1.16 -14.03
C ASP A 105 2.44 2.56 -14.03
N LYS A 106 3.51 2.75 -14.80
CA LYS A 106 4.28 4.00 -14.80
C LYS A 106 3.43 5.23 -15.14
N ASP A 107 2.57 5.15 -16.15
CA ASP A 107 1.80 6.32 -16.60
C ASP A 107 0.71 6.70 -15.58
N LEU A 108 0.13 5.69 -14.92
CA LEU A 108 -0.82 5.91 -13.82
C LEU A 108 -0.15 6.53 -12.59
N TYR A 109 1.09 6.12 -12.28
CA TYR A 109 1.86 6.70 -11.19
C TYR A 109 2.15 8.18 -11.43
N GLU A 110 2.73 8.52 -12.60
CA GLU A 110 3.06 9.91 -12.94
C GLU A 110 1.81 10.80 -12.91
N LYS A 111 0.69 10.32 -13.46
CA LYS A 111 -0.59 11.03 -13.40
C LYS A 111 -1.11 11.23 -11.98
N SER A 112 -0.88 10.27 -11.07
CA SER A 112 -1.35 10.35 -9.69
C SER A 112 -0.59 11.41 -8.87
N ILE A 113 0.71 11.60 -9.15
CA ILE A 113 1.56 12.57 -8.44
C ILE A 113 1.58 13.95 -9.11
N SER A 114 1.25 14.02 -10.41
CA SER A 114 1.20 15.28 -11.15
C SER A 114 -0.08 16.07 -10.94
N GLY A 115 -0.96 15.65 -10.02
CA GLY A 115 -2.31 16.17 -9.82
C GLY A 115 -2.34 17.70 -9.86
N GLU A 116 -2.95 18.23 -10.93
CA GLU A 116 -2.99 19.67 -11.26
C GLU A 116 -3.95 20.48 -10.36
N ASP A 117 -4.65 19.83 -9.43
CA ASP A 117 -5.83 20.39 -8.76
C ASP A 117 -5.57 20.93 -7.33
N MET A 118 -4.36 20.76 -6.77
CA MET A 118 -4.01 21.30 -5.44
C MET A 118 -2.51 21.62 -5.38
N ASP A 119 -2.15 22.85 -4.98
CA ASP A 119 -0.75 23.18 -4.69
C ASP A 119 -0.27 22.25 -3.56
N PHE A 120 0.81 21.51 -3.81
CA PHE A 120 1.37 20.61 -2.80
C PHE A 120 1.70 21.36 -1.49
N ALA A 121 2.04 22.65 -1.58
CA ALA A 121 2.24 23.49 -0.40
C ALA A 121 0.96 23.63 0.45
N ASP A 122 -0.19 23.90 -0.18
CA ASP A 122 -1.47 24.05 0.51
C ASP A 122 -1.90 22.71 1.15
N LEU A 123 -1.74 21.60 0.41
CA LEU A 123 -2.03 20.27 0.95
C LEU A 123 -1.13 19.93 2.14
N ALA A 124 0.16 20.27 2.05
CA ALA A 124 1.10 20.06 3.14
C ALA A 124 0.70 20.88 4.37
N GLU A 125 0.29 22.14 4.21
CA GLU A 125 -0.18 22.98 5.31
C GLU A 125 -1.47 22.44 5.93
N GLU A 126 -2.46 22.02 5.13
CA GLU A 126 -3.72 21.47 5.64
C GLU A 126 -3.49 20.19 6.47
N VAL A 127 -2.66 19.28 5.95
CA VAL A 127 -2.42 17.97 6.55
C VAL A 127 -1.47 18.06 7.74
N MET A 128 -0.36 18.79 7.61
CA MET A 128 0.70 18.84 8.63
C MET A 128 0.57 20.01 9.59
N GLY A 129 -0.05 21.13 9.18
CA GLY A 129 -0.10 22.37 9.97
C GLY A 129 -0.91 22.26 11.26
N ASN A 130 -1.80 21.27 11.36
CA ASN A 130 -2.63 21.02 12.56
C ASN A 130 -2.14 19.83 13.40
N ILE A 131 -1.04 19.18 13.03
CA ILE A 131 -0.45 18.12 13.84
C ILE A 131 0.37 18.81 14.95
N ASN A 132 -0.30 19.10 16.07
CA ASN A 132 0.41 19.41 17.31
C ASN A 132 1.10 18.11 17.78
N ASP A 133 2.42 18.14 17.92
CA ASP A 133 3.23 17.08 18.52
C ASP A 133 2.91 16.93 20.03
N ASP A 134 1.70 16.47 20.36
CA ASP A 134 1.31 16.10 21.73
C ASP A 134 1.80 14.69 22.11
N ASP A 135 2.92 14.23 21.52
CA ASP A 135 3.59 12.98 21.91
C ASP A 135 5.12 13.12 22.04
N ASN A 136 5.59 14.32 22.41
CA ASN A 136 6.94 14.46 22.97
C ASN A 136 6.92 14.19 24.47
N GLY A 137 6.86 12.91 24.82
CA GLY A 137 7.15 12.39 26.15
C GLY A 137 8.61 12.64 26.55
N ILE A 138 8.97 13.89 26.84
CA ILE A 138 10.22 14.26 27.50
C ILE A 138 9.97 14.39 29.00
N SER A 139 10.33 13.29 29.68
CA SER A 139 10.54 13.05 31.13
C SER A 139 9.38 13.13 32.12
#